data_AF-Q7UA28-F1
#
_entry.id   AF-Q7UA28-F1
#
_cell.length_a   1.000
_cell.length_b   1.000
_cell.length_c   1.000
_cell.angle_alpha   90.00
_cell.angle_beta   90.00
_cell.angle_gamma   90.00
#
_symmetry.space_group_name_H-M   'P 1'
#
loop_
_entity.id
_entity.type
_entity.pdbx_description
1 polymer ?
#
loop_
_entity_poly.entity_id
_entity_poly.type
_entity_poly.pdbx_seq_one_letter_code
_entity_poly.pdbx_strand_id
1 'polypeptide(L)'
;MKTTIDLPDALIQQAKQRALQQKRTLKDLIADYIRQGLKGTSLSAMPAASSLVETDATGLPLIRSTSAPTVHTVPNALQLEQDLLQTHELTDHHTWDDGHPD
;
A
#
# COMPACT_ATOMS: atom_id res chain seq x y z
N MET A 1 -28.31 -16.54 -12.21
CA MET A 1 -29.30 -15.74 -12.96
C MET A 1 -28.57 -14.87 -13.97
N LYS A 2 -29.17 -14.56 -15.12
CA LYS A 2 -28.62 -13.59 -16.08
C LYS A 2 -29.35 -12.26 -15.90
N THR A 3 -28.60 -11.18 -15.74
CA THR A 3 -29.14 -9.82 -15.57
C THR A 3 -28.43 -8.92 -16.56
N THR A 4 -29.18 -8.02 -17.21
CA THR A 4 -28.63 -7.00 -18.10
C THR A 4 -28.52 -5.68 -17.32
N ILE A 5 -27.35 -5.06 -17.36
CA ILE A 5 -27.07 -3.77 -16.73
C ILE A 5 -26.41 -2.90 -17.79
N ASP A 6 -27.02 -1.76 -18.10
CA ASP A 6 -26.43 -0.77 -19.00
C ASP A 6 -25.34 0.01 -18.27
N LEU A 7 -24.12 -0.04 -18.81
CA LEU A 7 -22.96 0.63 -18.24
C LEU A 7 -22.40 1.64 -19.27
N PRO A 8 -22.03 2.86 -18.84
CA PRO A 8 -21.33 3.80 -19.70
C PRO A 8 -20.06 3.19 -20.31
N ASP A 9 -19.78 3.53 -21.57
CA ASP A 9 -18.62 3.00 -22.31
C ASP A 9 -17.29 3.26 -21.58
N ALA A 10 -17.16 4.42 -20.94
CA ALA A 10 -16.00 4.77 -20.14
C ALA A 10 -15.74 3.75 -19.01
N LEU A 11 -16.79 3.28 -18.33
CA LEU A 11 -16.66 2.29 -17.26
C LEU A 11 -16.27 0.92 -17.82
N ILE A 12 -16.83 0.55 -18.98
CA ILE A 12 -16.47 -0.71 -19.65
C ILE A 12 -15.01 -0.70 -20.10
N GLN A 13 -14.51 0.41 -20.64
CA GLN A 13 -13.10 0.54 -21.02
C GLN A 13 -12.17 0.42 -19.81
N GLN A 14 -12.47 1.12 -18.72
CA GLN A 14 -11.71 1.03 -17.48
C GLN A 14 -11.72 -0.39 -16.89
N ALA A 15 -12.88 -1.05 -16.88
CA ALA A 15 -13.01 -2.41 -16.39
C ALA A 15 -12.22 -3.40 -17.25
N LYS A 16 -12.22 -3.25 -18.58
CA LYS A 16 -11.41 -4.05 -19.50
C LYS A 16 -9.91 -3.87 -19.25
N GLN A 17 -9.46 -2.63 -19.08
CA GLN A 17 -8.05 -2.34 -18.79
C GLN A 17 -7.61 -3.01 -17.48
N ARG A 18 -8.41 -2.91 -16.41
CA ARG A 18 -8.10 -3.56 -15.13
C ARG A 18 -8.14 -5.08 -15.21
N ALA A 19 -9.08 -5.65 -15.98
CA ALA A 19 -9.14 -7.08 -16.20
C ALA A 19 -7.87 -7.62 -16.88
N LEU A 20 -7.36 -6.88 -17.88
CA LEU A 20 -6.09 -7.19 -18.54
C LEU A 20 -4.91 -7.13 -17.57
N GLN A 21 -4.79 -6.03 -16.80
CA GLN A 21 -3.71 -5.83 -15.83
C GLN A 21 -3.68 -6.90 -14.75
N GLN A 22 -4.86 -7.33 -14.28
CA GLN A 22 -5.00 -8.32 -13.21
C GLN A 22 -5.02 -9.76 -13.72
N LYS A 23 -4.95 -9.98 -15.04
CA LYS A 23 -5.10 -11.30 -15.69
C LYS A 23 -6.39 -12.02 -15.25
N ARG A 24 -7.48 -11.27 -15.09
CA ARG A 24 -8.80 -11.76 -14.68
C ARG A 24 -9.83 -11.56 -15.78
N THR A 25 -10.94 -12.30 -15.73
CA THR A 25 -12.03 -12.07 -16.68
C THR A 25 -12.80 -10.79 -16.30
N LEU A 26 -13.32 -10.08 -17.32
CA LEU A 26 -14.14 -8.88 -17.11
C LEU A 26 -15.38 -9.17 -16.26
N LYS A 27 -15.99 -10.35 -16.45
CA LYS A 27 -17.19 -10.77 -15.73
C LYS A 27 -16.92 -10.93 -14.22
N ASP A 28 -15.83 -11.60 -13.87
CA ASP A 28 -15.49 -11.83 -12.46
C ASP A 28 -15.13 -10.51 -11.78
N LEU A 29 -14.39 -9.64 -12.48
CA LEU A 29 -14.03 -8.31 -11.97
C LEU A 29 -15.28 -7.45 -11.71
N ILE A 30 -16.22 -7.40 -12.66
CA ILE A 30 -17.47 -6.65 -12.49
C ILE A 30 -18.31 -7.24 -11.35
N ALA A 31 -18.39 -8.57 -11.24
CA ALA A 31 -19.11 -9.22 -10.15
C ALA A 31 -18.53 -8.87 -8.77
N ASP A 32 -17.20 -8.83 -8.65
CA ASP A 32 -16.52 -8.43 -7.42
C ASP A 32 -16.76 -6.95 -7.08
N TYR A 33 -16.73 -6.05 -8.06
CA TYR A 33 -17.07 -4.64 -7.83
C TYR A 33 -18.51 -4.46 -7.37
N ILE A 34 -19.47 -5.18 -7.98
CA ILE A 34 -20.86 -5.15 -7.55
C ILE A 34 -20.98 -5.66 -6.11
N ARG A 35 -20.31 -6.77 -5.77
CA ARG A 35 -20.31 -7.29 -4.39
C ARG A 35 -19.71 -6.30 -3.40
N GLN A 36 -18.60 -5.65 -3.74
CA GLN A 36 -17.96 -4.64 -2.89
C GLN A 36 -18.88 -3.43 -2.67
N GLY A 37 -19.55 -2.95 -3.71
CA GLY A 37 -20.51 -1.85 -3.60
C GLY A 37 -21.75 -2.21 -2.77
N LEU A 38 -22.28 -3.44 -2.93
CA LEU A 38 -23.48 -3.90 -2.24
C LEU A 38 -23.26 -4.29 -0.77
N LYS A 39 -22.04 -4.69 -0.39
CA LYS A 39 -21.70 -5.01 1.01
C LYS A 39 -21.81 -3.80 1.94
N GLY A 40 -22.01 -2.60 1.39
CA GLY A 40 -21.92 -1.34 2.10
C GLY A 40 -20.46 -1.07 2.45
N THR A 41 -20.04 0.18 2.31
CA THR A 41 -18.88 0.60 3.08
C THR A 41 -19.31 0.53 4.55
N SER A 42 -18.90 -0.51 5.26
CA SER A 42 -18.60 -0.27 6.66
C SER A 42 -17.52 0.79 6.59
N LEU A 43 -17.90 2.05 6.86
CA LEU A 43 -17.00 3.15 7.19
C LEU A 43 -16.29 2.82 8.52
N SER A 44 -15.86 1.59 8.72
CA SER A 44 -14.83 1.22 9.67
C SER A 44 -13.55 1.84 9.15
N ALA A 45 -13.46 3.15 9.40
CA ALA A 45 -12.29 4.00 9.30
C ALA A 45 -11.28 3.47 8.30
N MET A 46 -11.52 3.72 7.00
CA MET A 46 -10.36 4.18 6.26
C MET A 46 -9.96 5.45 7.02
N PRO A 47 -8.82 5.49 7.75
CA PRO A 47 -8.39 6.77 8.26
C PRO A 47 -8.41 7.65 7.03
N ALA A 48 -9.10 8.78 7.10
CA ALA A 48 -8.90 9.80 6.10
C ALA A 48 -7.38 9.91 6.05
N ALA A 49 -6.78 9.44 4.95
CA ALA A 49 -5.44 9.85 4.62
C ALA A 49 -5.64 11.33 4.29
N SER A 50 -5.80 12.15 5.34
CA SER A 50 -5.43 13.54 5.34
C SER A 50 -4.06 13.49 4.70
N SER A 51 -4.01 13.87 3.44
CA SER A 51 -2.90 13.63 2.54
C SER A 51 -1.64 13.91 3.31
N LEU A 52 -0.95 12.85 3.78
CA LEU A 52 0.22 13.03 4.63
C LEU A 52 1.30 13.72 3.82
N VAL A 53 1.18 13.72 2.49
CA VAL A 53 2.08 14.34 1.54
C VAL A 53 1.37 15.55 0.90
N GLU A 54 1.88 16.74 1.15
CA GLU A 54 1.60 17.99 0.45
C GLU A 54 2.77 18.33 -0.48
N THR A 55 2.64 19.36 -1.30
CA THR A 55 3.77 19.92 -2.07
C THR A 55 4.02 21.33 -1.58
N ASP A 56 5.26 21.64 -1.21
CA ASP A 56 5.61 22.99 -0.77
C ASP A 56 5.69 23.98 -1.95
N ALA A 57 5.93 25.25 -1.65
CA ALA A 57 6.02 26.30 -2.67
C ALA A 57 7.16 26.10 -3.68
N THR A 58 8.10 25.20 -3.40
CA THR A 58 9.24 24.86 -4.27
C THR A 58 8.98 23.61 -5.12
N GLY A 59 7.84 22.93 -4.94
CA GLY A 59 7.52 21.72 -5.67
C GLY A 59 7.99 20.44 -4.99
N LEU A 60 8.50 20.51 -3.75
CA LEU A 60 9.00 19.34 -3.02
C LEU A 60 7.90 18.69 -2.17
N PRO A 61 7.90 17.35 -2.05
CA PRO A 61 6.91 16.65 -1.22
C PRO A 61 7.15 16.94 0.27
N LEU A 62 6.13 17.48 0.94
CA LEU A 62 6.09 17.79 2.36
C LEU A 62 5.26 16.74 3.11
N ILE A 63 5.87 15.97 4.00
CA ILE A 63 5.16 14.96 4.79
C ILE A 63 4.71 15.55 6.13
N ARG A 64 3.42 15.83 6.33
CA ARG A 64 2.84 16.31 7.59
C ARG A 64 2.43 15.13 8.48
N SER A 65 3.28 14.75 9.43
CA SER A 65 2.89 13.80 10.48
C SER A 65 1.98 14.47 11.51
N THR A 66 0.86 13.83 11.85
CA THR A 66 -0.03 14.23 12.95
C THR A 66 0.48 13.78 14.32
N SER A 67 1.48 12.90 14.35
CA SER A 67 2.19 12.51 15.57
C SER A 67 3.50 13.29 15.67
N ALA A 68 3.72 13.95 16.81
CA ALA A 68 4.99 14.62 17.07
C ALA A 68 6.13 13.58 17.03
N PRO A 69 7.23 13.83 16.31
CA PRO A 69 8.38 12.95 16.36
C PRO A 69 8.86 12.89 17.81
N THR A 70 9.11 11.68 18.32
CA THR A 70 9.77 11.50 19.61
C THR A 70 11.11 12.24 19.53
N VAL A 71 11.24 13.32 20.29
CA VAL A 71 12.50 14.07 20.37
C VAL A 71 13.49 13.19 21.13
N HIS A 72 14.31 12.44 20.39
CA HIS A 72 15.41 11.69 20.98
C HIS A 72 16.53 12.67 21.33
N THR A 73 16.97 12.63 22.58
CA THR A 73 18.23 13.28 22.98
C THR A 73 19.38 12.66 22.19
N VAL A 74 20.44 13.43 21.93
CA VAL A 74 21.62 12.97 21.15
C VAL A 74 22.14 11.58 21.57
N PRO A 75 22.22 11.22 22.87
CA PRO A 75 22.66 9.89 23.27
C PRO A 75 21.71 8.77 22.83
N ASN A 76 20.39 9.03 22.84
CA ASN A 76 19.39 8.05 22.42
C ASN A 76 19.38 7.87 20.90
N ALA A 77 19.62 8.94 20.13
CA ALA A 77 19.75 8.84 18.67
C ALA A 77 20.97 7.98 18.28
N LEU A 78 22.13 8.23 18.90
CA LEU A 78 23.35 7.45 18.66
C LEU A 78 23.20 5.97 19.04
N GLN A 79 22.46 5.68 20.11
CA GLN A 79 22.21 4.29 20.51
C GLN A 79 21.31 3.56 19.49
N LEU A 80 20.30 4.25 18.94
CA LEU A 80 19.45 3.70 17.89
C LEU A 80 20.23 3.44 16.60
N GLU A 81 21.13 4.34 16.21
CA GLU A 81 21.99 4.13 15.04
C GLU A 81 22.90 2.90 15.21
N GLN A 82 23.49 2.74 16.40
CA GLN A 82 24.32 1.56 16.71
C GLN A 82 23.52 0.26 16.69
N ASP A 83 22.32 0.25 17.29
CA ASP A 83 21.42 -0.91 17.31
C ASP A 83 20.99 -1.31 15.90
N LEU A 84 20.62 -0.33 15.06
CA LEU A 84 20.26 -0.57 13.66
C LEU A 84 21.42 -1.15 12.87
N LEU A 85 22.64 -0.61 13.03
CA LEU A 85 23.82 -1.14 12.35
C LEU A 85 24.04 -2.60 12.74
N GLN A 86 24.09 -2.91 14.05
CA GLN A 86 24.28 -4.27 14.56
C GLN A 86 23.22 -5.26 14.05
N THR A 87 21.97 -4.81 13.94
CA THR A 87 20.86 -5.66 13.45
C THR A 87 21.00 -5.99 11.96
N HIS A 88 21.50 -5.06 11.14
CA HIS A 88 21.74 -5.29 9.71
C HIS A 88 22.92 -6.23 9.48
N GLU A 89 24.00 -6.14 10.28
CA GLU A 89 25.16 -7.04 10.14
C GLU A 89 24.83 -8.50 10.48
N LEU A 90 23.88 -8.74 11.41
CA LEU A 90 23.39 -10.10 11.71
C LEU A 90 22.50 -10.68 10.61
N THR A 91 21.84 -9.84 9.82
CA THR A 91 20.92 -10.30 8.77
C THR A 91 21.68 -10.74 7.52
N ASP A 92 22.78 -10.06 7.18
CA ASP A 92 23.61 -10.39 6.01
C ASP A 92 24.44 -11.67 6.19
N HIS A 93 24.71 -12.10 7.43
CA HIS A 93 25.51 -13.31 7.70
C HIS A 93 24.71 -14.62 7.77
N HIS A 94 23.38 -14.59 7.90
CA HIS A 94 22.60 -15.83 8.01
C HIS A 94 22.04 -16.35 6.68
N THR A 95 21.99 -15.53 5.62
CA THR A 95 21.37 -15.92 4.35
C THR A 95 22.29 -16.73 3.41
N TRP A 96 23.49 -17.13 3.86
CA TRP A 96 24.44 -17.88 3.04
C TRP A 96 24.94 -19.19 3.67
N ASP A 97 24.15 -19.80 4.55
CA ASP A 97 24.39 -21.17 4.98
C ASP A 97 23.07 -21.95 5.02
N ASP A 98 22.48 -22.16 3.84
CA ASP A 98 21.44 -23.17 3.65
C ASP A 98 21.69 -23.89 2.31
N GLY A 99 22.53 -24.93 2.41
CA GLY A 99 22.35 -26.21 1.72
C GLY A 99 22.58 -26.30 0.20
N HIS A 100 23.66 -26.98 -0.18
CA HIS A 100 23.49 -28.05 -1.18
C HIS A 100 24.40 -29.26 -0.91
N PRO A 101 23.84 -30.49 -0.87
CA PRO A 101 24.60 -31.74 -0.72
C PRO A 101 25.03 -32.30 -2.09
N ASP A 102 26.20 -32.93 -2.13
CA ASP A 102 26.52 -34.06 -3.01
C ASP A 102 27.58 -34.95 -2.33
#